data_AF-A0A7J6W8Q6-F1
#
_entry.id   AF-A0A7J6W8Q6-F1
#
_cell.length_a   1.000
_cell.length_b   1.000
_cell.length_c   1.000
_cell.angle_alpha   90.00
_cell.angle_beta   90.00
_cell.angle_gamma   90.00
#
_symmetry.space_group_name_H-M   'P 1'
#
loop_
_entity.id
_entity.type
_entity.pdbx_description
1 polymer ?
#
loop_
_entity_poly.entity_id
_entity_poly.type
_entity_poly.pdbx_seq_one_letter_code
_entity_poly.pdbx_strand_id
1 'polypeptide(L)'
;MLMYCSSCPQLSIDWMYRGTETEEQVQKRLRNARAELEEGKSSGLFNHILVNDNLEKCYESLKELLGLKQSTEGILYKPSLEDCHLNGSHSISKMDQKVLISCGTMELGKASKKLFMIDASSLKGGAPGRTRGLNMYSIDPSNCLNSSNR
;
A
#
# COMPACT_ATOMS: atom_id res chain seq x y z
N MET A 1 -0.47 18.45 12.03
CA MET A 1 -0.07 17.53 13.10
C MET A 1 1.40 17.21 12.94
N LEU A 2 2.21 17.41 13.97
CA LEU A 2 3.63 17.04 14.01
C LEU A 2 3.78 15.70 14.71
N MET A 3 4.43 14.72 14.09
CA MET A 3 4.71 13.42 14.71
C MET A 3 6.23 13.22 14.86
N TYR A 4 6.71 12.87 16.04
CA TYR A 4 8.14 12.63 16.28
C TYR A 4 8.38 11.48 17.27
N CYS A 5 9.56 10.88 17.23
CA CYS A 5 10.03 9.93 18.24
C CYS A 5 11.06 10.63 19.14
N SER A 6 10.90 10.54 20.46
CA SER A 6 11.81 11.15 21.44
C SER A 6 13.19 10.51 21.38
N SER A 7 13.27 9.25 20.97
CA SER A 7 14.52 8.51 20.78
C SER A 7 15.20 8.80 19.44
N CYS A 8 14.62 9.63 18.57
CA CYS A 8 15.19 10.00 17.26
C CYS A 8 16.66 10.43 17.30
N PRO A 9 17.15 11.16 18.33
CA PRO A 9 18.57 11.48 18.46
C PRO A 9 19.50 10.27 18.66
N GLN A 10 18.98 9.12 19.10
CA GLN A 10 19.71 7.88 19.42
C GLN A 10 19.51 6.77 18.36
N LEU A 11 18.68 7.01 17.33
CA LEU A 11 18.32 6.05 16.28
C LEU A 11 19.47 5.75 15.27
N SER A 12 20.74 6.04 15.60
CA SER A 12 21.86 5.77 14.70
C SER A 12 22.07 4.28 14.40
N ILE A 13 21.58 3.38 15.26
CA ILE A 13 21.85 1.94 15.19
C ILE A 13 20.77 1.17 14.41
N ASP A 14 19.50 1.51 14.59
CA ASP A 14 18.38 0.82 13.93
C ASP A 14 18.24 1.15 12.44
N TRP A 15 18.66 2.36 12.04
CA TRP A 15 18.61 2.79 10.64
C TRP A 15 19.68 2.09 9.80
N MET A 16 20.84 1.76 10.38
CA MET A 16 21.82 0.88 9.75
C MET A 16 21.26 -0.54 9.56
N TYR A 17 20.41 -1.01 10.48
CA TYR A 17 19.83 -2.36 10.41
C TYR A 17 18.85 -2.54 9.22
N ARG A 18 18.27 -1.44 8.70
CA ARG A 18 17.46 -1.46 7.46
C ARG A 18 18.33 -1.62 6.20
N GLY A 19 19.65 -1.43 6.30
CA GLY A 19 20.64 -1.73 5.25
C GLY A 19 20.56 -0.84 3.99
N THR A 20 19.73 0.21 3.99
CA THR A 20 19.46 1.03 2.80
C THR A 20 20.21 2.35 2.75
N GLU A 21 20.90 2.75 3.83
CA GLU A 21 21.53 4.07 3.94
C GLU A 21 22.92 3.99 4.58
N THR A 22 23.83 4.84 4.11
CA THR A 22 25.16 5.05 4.70
C THR A 22 25.07 5.92 5.95
N GLU A 23 26.08 5.85 6.81
CA GLU A 23 26.13 6.63 8.04
C GLU A 23 26.03 8.15 7.76
N GLU A 24 26.68 8.64 6.71
CA GLU A 24 26.65 10.05 6.31
C GLU A 24 25.25 10.48 5.87
N GLN A 25 24.51 9.61 5.17
CA GLN A 25 23.13 9.87 4.76
C GLN A 25 22.18 9.93 5.96
N VAL A 26 22.33 9.00 6.90
CA VAL A 26 21.55 8.99 8.15
C VAL A 26 21.84 10.24 8.97
N GLN A 27 23.11 10.61 9.15
CA GLN A 27 23.51 11.83 9.87
C GLN A 27 22.95 13.10 9.20
N LYS A 28 22.93 13.15 7.86
CA LYS A 28 22.31 14.27 7.13
C LYS A 28 20.80 14.35 7.39
N ARG A 29 20.09 13.22 7.31
CA ARG A 29 18.64 13.16 7.61
C ARG A 29 18.34 13.55 9.05
N LEU A 30 19.12 13.07 10.02
CA LEU A 30 18.96 13.41 11.43
C LEU A 30 19.17 14.91 11.69
N ARG A 31 20.17 15.53 11.07
CA ARG A 31 20.38 16.98 11.19
C ARG A 31 19.20 17.79 10.65
N ASN A 32 18.70 17.43 9.47
CA ASN A 32 17.55 18.11 8.87
C ASN A 32 16.29 17.91 9.72
N ALA A 33 16.00 16.67 10.14
CA ALA A 33 14.84 16.36 10.97
C ALA A 33 14.86 17.11 12.31
N ARG A 34 16.03 17.33 12.92
CA ARG A 34 16.14 18.16 14.13
C ARG A 34 15.77 19.62 13.85
N ALA A 35 16.26 20.19 12.75
CA ALA A 35 15.94 21.57 12.38
C ALA A 35 14.43 21.73 12.10
N GLU A 36 13.84 20.82 11.33
CA GLU A 36 12.41 20.81 11.02
C GLU A 36 11.54 20.63 12.27
N LEU A 37 11.98 19.81 13.23
CA LEU A 37 11.24 19.58 14.48
C LEU A 37 11.20 20.83 15.36
N GLU A 38 12.32 21.53 15.51
CA GLU A 38 12.39 22.76 16.31
C GLU A 38 11.60 23.88 15.65
N GLU A 39 11.69 24.03 14.33
CA GLU A 39 10.86 24.98 13.57
C GLU A 39 9.37 24.64 13.70
N GLY A 40 9.00 23.37 13.56
CA GLY A 40 7.62 22.89 13.66
C GLY A 40 6.99 23.11 15.04
N LYS A 41 7.78 23.08 16.12
CA LYS A 41 7.32 23.37 17.48
C LYS A 41 7.12 24.87 17.73
N SER A 42 8.01 25.71 17.20
CA SER A 42 7.98 27.17 17.46
C SER A 42 7.01 27.94 16.55
N SER A 43 6.80 27.46 15.33
CA SER A 43 6.08 28.23 14.29
C SER A 43 4.55 28.21 14.41
N GLY A 44 3.97 27.49 15.39
CA GLY A 44 2.52 27.29 15.46
C GLY A 44 1.94 26.57 14.24
N LEU A 45 2.79 26.00 13.37
CA LEU A 45 2.40 25.32 12.13
C LEU A 45 1.48 24.13 12.38
N PHE A 46 1.61 23.51 13.55
CA PHE A 46 0.87 22.32 13.90
C PHE A 46 0.06 22.55 15.17
N ASN A 47 -1.25 22.33 15.06
CA ASN A 47 -2.17 22.43 16.21
C ASN A 47 -2.05 21.24 17.17
N HIS A 48 -1.45 20.13 16.71
CA HIS A 48 -1.36 18.88 17.45
C HIS A 48 0.01 18.24 17.28
N ILE A 49 0.53 17.70 18.38
CA ILE A 49 1.83 17.04 18.47
C ILE A 49 1.60 15.59 18.93
N LEU A 50 2.12 14.63 18.18
CA LEU A 50 2.08 13.21 18.49
C LEU A 50 3.50 12.67 18.74
N VAL A 51 3.67 11.93 19.83
CA VAL A 51 4.93 11.28 20.19
C VAL A 51 4.85 9.79 19.86
N ASN A 52 5.60 9.36 18.85
CA ASN A 52 5.66 7.98 18.37
C ASN A 52 6.80 7.19 19.05
N ASP A 53 6.73 7.09 20.38
CA ASP A 53 7.66 6.23 21.15
C ASP A 53 7.07 4.84 21.42
N ASN A 54 5.74 4.74 21.43
CA ASN A 54 5.01 3.49 21.55
C ASN A 54 3.90 3.48 20.50
N LEU A 55 3.89 2.41 19.68
CA LEU A 55 2.99 2.30 18.53
C LEU A 55 1.53 2.34 18.96
N GLU A 56 1.17 1.61 20.01
CA GLU A 56 -0.21 1.50 20.49
C GLU A 56 -0.72 2.86 20.98
N LYS A 57 0.04 3.53 21.85
CA LYS A 57 -0.32 4.85 22.39
C LYS A 57 -0.41 5.91 21.29
N CYS A 58 0.56 5.96 20.38
CA CYS A 58 0.55 6.91 19.28
C CYS A 58 -0.65 6.69 18.35
N TYR A 59 -0.99 5.42 18.09
CA TYR A 59 -2.14 5.06 17.27
C TYR A 59 -3.46 5.43 17.94
N GLU A 60 -3.61 5.20 19.25
CA GLU A 60 -4.81 5.63 19.99
C GLU A 60 -4.96 7.15 19.98
N SER A 61 -3.88 7.91 20.23
CA SER A 61 -3.91 9.36 20.16
C SER A 61 -4.24 9.88 18.76
N LEU A 62 -3.76 9.20 17.70
CA LEU A 62 -4.09 9.53 16.33
C LEU A 62 -5.57 9.26 16.02
N LYS A 63 -6.12 8.13 16.46
CA LYS A 63 -7.54 7.80 16.29
C LYS A 63 -8.43 8.82 17.00
N GLU A 64 -8.05 9.22 18.21
CA GLU A 64 -8.74 10.26 18.95
C GLU A 64 -8.73 11.59 18.20
N LEU A 65 -7.57 11.99 17.66
CA LEU A 65 -7.44 13.21 16.87
C LEU A 65 -8.33 13.20 15.61
N LEU A 66 -8.44 12.05 14.96
CA LEU A 66 -9.25 11.88 13.75
C LEU A 66 -10.74 11.65 14.05
N GLY A 67 -11.16 11.64 15.32
CA GLY A 67 -12.54 11.37 15.72
C GLY A 67 -12.99 9.93 15.47
N LEU A 68 -12.05 9.00 15.30
CA LEU A 68 -12.30 7.58 15.00
C LEU A 68 -12.52 6.74 16.27
N LYS A 69 -12.56 7.37 17.45
CA LYS A 69 -12.82 6.71 18.73
C LYS A 69 -14.31 6.34 18.81
N GLN A 70 -14.69 5.26 18.14
CA GLN A 70 -15.97 4.59 18.42
C GLN A 70 -15.86 4.01 19.83
N SER A 71 -16.88 4.26 20.66
CA SER A 71 -16.95 3.76 22.04
C SER A 71 -16.58 2.28 22.08
N THR A 72 -15.55 1.98 22.88
CA THR A 72 -15.06 0.67 23.30
C THR A 72 -16.04 -0.49 23.08
N GLU A 73 -15.71 -1.38 22.16
CA GLU A 73 -15.68 -2.85 22.35
C GLU A 73 -15.13 -3.53 21.09
N GLY A 74 -13.93 -4.12 21.23
CA GLY A 74 -13.38 -5.18 20.38
C GLY A 74 -13.64 -5.17 18.86
N ILE A 75 -12.98 -4.28 18.11
CA ILE A 75 -12.74 -4.57 16.69
C ILE A 75 -11.42 -5.32 16.60
N LEU A 76 -11.52 -6.66 16.65
CA LEU A 76 -10.57 -7.54 16.00
C LEU A 76 -10.34 -6.99 14.60
N TYR A 77 -9.10 -6.62 14.29
CA TYR A 77 -8.64 -6.35 12.92
C TYR A 77 -8.77 -7.64 12.10
N LYS A 78 -10.01 -7.98 11.73
CA LYS A 78 -10.24 -8.72 10.51
C LYS A 78 -9.78 -7.77 9.42
N PRO A 79 -8.83 -8.14 8.55
CA PRO A 79 -8.76 -7.49 7.27
C PRO A 79 -10.12 -7.75 6.66
N SER A 80 -11.00 -6.76 6.76
CA SER A 80 -12.15 -6.65 5.90
C SER A 80 -11.54 -6.43 4.54
N LEU A 81 -11.16 -7.54 3.92
CA LEU A 81 -11.31 -7.73 2.51
C LEU A 81 -12.81 -7.56 2.30
N GLU A 82 -13.24 -6.30 2.29
CA GLU A 82 -14.38 -5.89 1.51
C GLU A 82 -14.00 -6.35 0.11
N ASP A 83 -14.45 -7.57 -0.21
CA ASP A 83 -14.73 -7.97 -1.56
C ASP A 83 -15.45 -6.78 -2.14
N CYS A 84 -14.71 -6.00 -2.94
CA CYS A 84 -15.31 -5.01 -3.78
C CYS A 84 -16.36 -5.79 -4.55
N HIS A 85 -17.63 -5.55 -4.24
CA HIS A 85 -18.76 -6.12 -4.96
C HIS A 85 -18.71 -5.52 -6.37
N LEU A 86 -17.83 -6.08 -7.19
CA LEU A 86 -17.77 -5.87 -8.61
C LEU A 86 -19.06 -6.48 -9.13
N ASN A 87 -19.98 -5.62 -9.55
CA ASN A 87 -21.34 -5.96 -9.96
C ASN A 87 -21.37 -6.68 -11.33
N GLY A 88 -20.44 -7.61 -11.55
CA GLY A 88 -20.26 -8.38 -12.77
C GLY A 88 -19.84 -9.80 -12.42
N SER A 89 -20.20 -10.75 -13.28
CA SER A 89 -19.73 -12.14 -13.21
C SER A 89 -18.26 -12.18 -13.62
N HIS A 90 -17.38 -11.75 -12.72
CA HIS A 90 -15.94 -11.82 -12.90
C HIS A 90 -15.45 -13.20 -12.46
N SER A 91 -14.70 -13.88 -13.33
CA SER A 91 -13.98 -15.10 -12.95
C SER A 91 -12.48 -14.85 -13.07
N ILE A 92 -11.73 -15.33 -12.09
CA ILE A 92 -10.28 -15.21 -12.02
C ILE A 92 -9.71 -16.61 -12.08
N SER A 93 -8.75 -16.84 -12.97
CA SER A 93 -7.97 -18.08 -13.00
C SER A 93 -6.49 -17.75 -12.94
N LYS A 94 -5.74 -18.57 -12.22
CA LYS A 94 -4.29 -18.43 -12.08
C LYS A 94 -3.62 -19.62 -12.75
N MET A 95 -2.64 -19.34 -13.58
CA MET A 95 -1.76 -20.34 -14.19
C MET A 95 -0.32 -19.85 -14.05
N ASP A 96 0.46 -20.54 -13.23
CA ASP A 96 1.84 -20.18 -12.88
C ASP A 96 1.97 -18.71 -12.39
N GLN A 97 2.71 -17.90 -13.14
CA GLN A 97 2.95 -16.48 -12.91
C GLN A 97 1.99 -15.59 -13.71
N LYS A 98 0.88 -16.14 -14.22
CA LYS A 98 -0.13 -15.40 -14.99
C LYS A 98 -1.48 -15.50 -14.30
N VAL A 99 -2.17 -14.36 -14.23
CA VAL A 99 -3.53 -14.26 -13.69
C VAL A 99 -4.44 -13.76 -14.80
N LEU A 100 -5.45 -14.57 -15.16
CA LEU A 100 -6.45 -14.23 -16.15
C LEU A 100 -7.73 -13.79 -15.43
N ILE A 101 -8.22 -12.60 -15.79
CA ILE A 101 -9.44 -11.99 -15.27
C ILE A 101 -10.44 -11.92 -16.42
N SER A 102 -11.50 -12.70 -16.35
CA SER A 102 -12.63 -12.63 -17.27
C SER A 102 -13.70 -11.75 -16.69
N CYS A 103 -13.99 -10.63 -17.35
CA CYS A 103 -15.01 -9.67 -16.97
C CYS A 103 -16.22 -9.79 -17.91
N GLY A 104 -17.38 -10.19 -17.38
CA GLY A 104 -18.65 -10.12 -18.09
C GLY A 104 -19.40 -8.85 -17.72
N THR A 105 -19.58 -7.93 -18.66
CA THR A 105 -20.49 -6.77 -18.51
C THR A 105 -21.84 -7.10 -19.13
N MET A 106 -22.91 -7.12 -18.33
CA MET A 106 -24.28 -7.19 -18.82
C MET A 106 -24.75 -5.77 -19.19
N GLU A 107 -24.45 -5.32 -20.41
CA GLU A 107 -25.15 -4.17 -20.97
C GLU A 107 -26.32 -4.67 -21.81
N LEU A 108 -27.48 -4.01 -21.62
CA LEU A 108 -28.79 -4.29 -22.20
C LEU A 108 -28.68 -4.52 -23.73
N GLY A 109 -28.50 -5.79 -24.15
CA GLY A 109 -28.53 -6.23 -25.55
C GLY A 109 -27.23 -6.77 -26.16
N LYS A 110 -26.05 -6.66 -25.52
CA LYS A 110 -24.81 -7.30 -26.00
C LYS A 110 -23.91 -7.76 -24.84
N ALA A 111 -23.80 -9.08 -24.65
CA ALA A 111 -22.82 -9.65 -23.74
C ALA A 111 -21.41 -9.48 -24.33
N SER A 112 -20.66 -8.48 -23.86
CA SER A 112 -19.23 -8.38 -24.14
C SER A 112 -18.44 -9.03 -23.01
N LYS A 113 -17.65 -10.05 -23.36
CA LYS A 113 -16.66 -10.62 -22.46
C LYS A 113 -15.35 -9.85 -22.71
N LYS A 114 -14.76 -9.28 -21.67
CA LYS A 114 -13.42 -8.70 -21.73
C LYS A 114 -12.49 -9.59 -20.92
N LEU A 115 -11.37 -10.01 -21.50
CA LEU A 115 -10.35 -10.78 -20.80
C LEU A 115 -9.15 -9.89 -20.54
N PHE A 116 -8.60 -9.97 -19.34
CA PHE A 116 -7.36 -9.30 -18.96
C PHE A 116 -6.37 -10.34 -18.44
N MET A 117 -5.13 -10.28 -18.89
CA MET A 117 -4.05 -11.13 -18.39
C MET A 117 -3.01 -10.26 -17.70
N ILE A 118 -2.77 -10.56 -16.43
CA ILE A 118 -1.68 -10.00 -15.65
C ILE A 118 -0.54 -11.02 -15.69
N ASP A 119 0.61 -10.62 -16.22
CA ASP A 119 1.82 -11.44 -16.31
C ASP A 119 2.86 -10.95 -15.30
N ALA A 120 3.16 -11.81 -14.34
CA ALA A 120 4.13 -11.62 -13.28
C ALA A 120 5.47 -12.32 -13.55
N SER A 121 5.67 -12.89 -14.74
CA SER A 121 6.90 -13.63 -15.07
C SER A 121 8.17 -12.78 -15.09
N SER A 122 8.01 -11.48 -15.32
CA SER A 122 9.10 -10.52 -15.34
C SER A 122 9.26 -9.75 -14.02
N LEU A 123 8.58 -10.17 -12.95
CA LEU A 123 8.61 -9.48 -11.68
C LEU A 123 10.04 -9.35 -11.14
N LYS A 124 10.43 -8.12 -10.81
CA LYS A 124 11.73 -7.78 -10.22
C LYS A 124 11.53 -6.76 -9.10
N GLY A 125 12.26 -6.97 -8.00
CA GLY A 125 12.14 -6.17 -6.77
C GLY A 125 10.82 -6.39 -6.02
N GLY A 126 10.59 -5.64 -4.95
CA GLY A 126 9.34 -5.72 -4.19
C GLY A 126 9.29 -4.79 -2.97
N ALA A 127 8.49 -3.75 -3.10
CA ALA A 127 7.94 -2.81 -2.09
C ALA A 127 7.03 -1.83 -2.89
N PRO A 128 6.05 -1.13 -2.29
CA PRO A 128 5.25 -0.14 -3.00
C PRO A 128 6.13 0.86 -3.78
N GLY A 129 5.83 1.06 -5.08
CA GLY A 129 6.61 1.94 -5.96
C GLY A 129 7.96 1.39 -6.47
N ARG A 130 8.39 0.21 -6.01
CA ARG A 130 9.63 -0.45 -6.46
C ARG A 130 9.42 -1.73 -7.25
N THR A 131 8.23 -2.31 -7.22
CA THR A 131 7.89 -3.49 -8.01
C THR A 131 7.91 -3.14 -9.50
N ARG A 132 8.72 -3.86 -10.27
CA ARG A 132 8.82 -3.72 -11.74
C ARG A 132 8.48 -5.05 -12.41
N GLY A 133 8.10 -4.98 -13.69
CA GLY A 133 7.89 -6.18 -14.51
C GLY A 133 6.58 -6.92 -14.25
N LEU A 134 5.57 -6.22 -13.72
CA LEU A 134 4.18 -6.65 -13.76
C LEU A 134 3.56 -6.09 -15.04
N ASN A 135 3.16 -6.96 -15.96
CA ASN A 135 2.56 -6.55 -17.24
C ASN A 135 1.05 -6.86 -17.24
N MET A 136 0.26 -6.03 -17.90
CA MET A 136 -1.18 -6.24 -18.06
C MET A 136 -1.55 -6.12 -19.54
N TYR A 137 -2.33 -7.09 -20.03
CA TYR A 137 -2.76 -7.17 -21.42
C TYR A 137 -4.28 -7.34 -21.49
N SER A 138 -4.94 -6.67 -22.43
CA SER A 138 -6.30 -7.01 -22.84
C SER A 138 -6.26 -8.13 -23.87
N ILE A 139 -7.07 -9.15 -23.68
CA ILE A 139 -7.22 -10.27 -24.60
C ILE A 139 -8.62 -10.20 -25.20
N ASP A 140 -8.68 -10.21 -26.53
CA ASP A 140 -9.94 -10.35 -27.25
C ASP A 140 -10.39 -11.83 -27.18
N PRO A 141 -11.61 -12.12 -26.68
CA PRO A 141 -12.11 -13.49 -26.58
C PRO A 141 -12.20 -14.21 -27.93
N SER A 142 -12.25 -13.46 -29.04
CA SER A 142 -12.31 -13.98 -30.40
C SER A 142 -11.02 -14.64 -30.88
N ASN A 143 -9.87 -14.36 -30.23
CA ASN A 143 -8.58 -14.95 -30.61
C ASN A 143 -8.32 -16.33 -29.98
N CYS A 144 -9.23 -16.86 -29.16
CA CYS A 144 -9.09 -18.19 -28.55
C CYS A 144 -9.62 -19.34 -29.42
N LEU A 145 -10.16 -19.05 -30.62
CA LEU A 145 -10.45 -20.06 -31.63
C LEU A 145 -9.32 -20.01 -32.65
N ASN A 146 -8.23 -20.76 -32.44
CA ASN A 146 -7.32 -21.30 -33.47
C ASN A 146 -6.05 -21.97 -32.88
N SER A 147 -6.17 -22.75 -31.80
CA SER A 147 -5.07 -23.66 -31.42
C SER A 147 -5.58 -24.95 -30.75
N SER A 148 -6.58 -25.56 -31.34
CA SER A 148 -6.89 -26.98 -31.13
C SER A 148 -7.13 -27.58 -32.50
N ASN A 149 -6.04 -27.85 -33.22
CA ASN A 149 -5.91 -28.85 -34.27
C ASN A 149 -4.48 -28.79 -34.86
N ARG A 150 -3.54 -29.42 -34.14
CA ARG A 150 -2.49 -30.23 -34.76
C ARG A 150 -1.88 -31.16 -33.73
#